data_AF-A0A1F7IWD0-F1
#
_entry.id   AF-A0A1F7IWD0-F1
#
_cell.length_a   1.000
_cell.length_b   1.000
_cell.length_c   1.000
_cell.angle_alpha   90.00
_cell.angle_beta   90.00
_cell.angle_gamma   90.00
#
_symmetry.space_group_name_H-M   'P 1'
#
loop_
_entity.id
_entity.type
_entity.pdbx_description
1 polymer ?
#
loop_
_entity_poly.entity_id
_entity_poly.type
_entity_poly.pdbx_seq_one_letter_code
_entity_poly.pdbx_strand_id
1 'polypeptide(L)'
;MPFILLTFLVIELSLLFYISRQSINSLYFSLRSIVQNDKVVYSIIAFLFFPGTIIHELSHFLIAILLLHKVRAIHIFPVFEKNHIRLGRVIYEKKDALRSILVGIAPVIVGIMIFWWISTLDIFFIQNLWLKTLIIYLIFIVSTTMFLSKADLIDFGYVLPIGVVLVVGFLNNSQLIAMLSDFVYDVNVYLGISIIIHTILLVVFFTFKKITTH
;
A
#
# COMPACT_ATOMS: atom_id res chain seq x y z
N MET A 1 -8.96 22.63 -11.43
CA MET A 1 -9.34 21.39 -10.72
C MET A 1 -8.17 20.53 -10.16
N PRO A 2 -6.87 20.73 -10.46
CA PRO A 2 -5.83 19.78 -10.00
C PRO A 2 -5.68 19.76 -8.46
N PHE A 3 -5.82 20.91 -7.81
CA PHE A 3 -5.76 21.02 -6.34
C PHE A 3 -6.83 20.18 -5.63
N ILE A 4 -8.03 20.07 -6.21
CA ILE A 4 -9.12 19.26 -5.65
C ILE A 4 -8.76 17.77 -5.75
N LEU A 5 -8.26 17.34 -6.92
CA LEU A 5 -7.82 15.95 -7.13
C LEU A 5 -6.68 15.55 -6.19
N LEU A 6 -5.70 16.43 -5.97
CA LEU A 6 -4.64 16.17 -4.98
C LEU A 6 -5.17 16.12 -3.54
N THR A 7 -6.17 16.95 -3.22
CA THR A 7 -6.80 16.91 -1.89
C THR A 7 -7.48 15.56 -1.67
N PHE A 8 -8.22 15.07 -2.67
CA PHE A 8 -8.80 13.72 -2.63
C PHE A 8 -7.73 12.64 -2.48
N LEU A 9 -6.66 12.69 -3.26
CA LEU A 9 -5.55 11.73 -3.18
C LEU A 9 -5.00 11.61 -1.75
N VAL A 10 -4.74 12.75 -1.10
CA VAL A 10 -4.20 12.78 0.26
C VAL A 10 -5.21 12.23 1.28
N ILE A 11 -6.49 12.60 1.15
CA ILE A 11 -7.56 12.11 2.02
C ILE A 11 -7.72 10.59 1.87
N GLU A 12 -7.77 10.10 0.63
CA GLU A 12 -7.93 8.68 0.33
C GLU A 12 -6.74 7.85 0.80
N LEU A 13 -5.50 8.30 0.58
CA LEU A 13 -4.31 7.62 1.12
C LEU A 13 -4.34 7.58 2.65
N SER A 14 -4.73 8.67 3.31
CA SER A 14 -4.83 8.74 4.77
C SER A 14 -5.93 7.82 5.32
N LEU A 15 -7.08 7.80 4.66
CA LEU A 15 -8.20 6.93 5.00
C LEU A 15 -7.84 5.46 4.77
N LEU A 16 -7.22 5.16 3.64
CA LEU A 16 -6.77 3.82 3.27
C LEU A 16 -5.72 3.29 4.24
N PHE A 17 -4.79 4.14 4.69
CA PHE A 17 -3.84 3.80 5.74
C PHE A 17 -4.55 3.29 7.00
N TYR A 18 -5.55 4.03 7.49
CA TYR A 18 -6.29 3.66 8.70
C TYR A 18 -7.10 2.37 8.50
N ILE A 19 -7.89 2.31 7.42
CA ILE A 19 -8.80 1.20 7.14
C ILE A 19 -8.03 -0.10 6.84
N SER A 20 -6.96 -0.05 6.06
CA SER A 20 -6.15 -1.23 5.72
C SER A 20 -5.55 -1.87 6.96
N ARG A 21 -5.07 -1.07 7.92
CA ARG A 21 -4.58 -1.56 9.21
C ARG A 21 -5.66 -2.29 10.00
N GLN A 22 -6.87 -1.74 10.00
CA GLN A 22 -8.01 -2.37 10.64
C GLN A 22 -8.39 -3.68 9.94
N SER A 23 -8.28 -3.76 8.61
CA SER A 23 -8.55 -4.99 7.85
C SER A 23 -7.59 -6.12 8.20
N ILE A 24 -6.28 -5.85 8.29
CA ILE A 24 -5.28 -6.86 8.69
C ILE A 24 -5.59 -7.35 10.11
N ASN A 25 -5.85 -6.42 11.04
CA ASN A 25 -6.15 -6.77 12.43
C ASN A 25 -7.43 -7.62 12.52
N SER A 26 -8.48 -7.23 11.80
CA SER A 26 -9.73 -7.98 11.76
C SER A 26 -9.54 -9.37 11.18
N LEU A 27 -8.78 -9.49 10.09
CA LEU A 27 -8.41 -10.78 9.50
C LEU A 27 -7.65 -11.66 10.50
N TYR A 28 -6.68 -11.09 11.24
CA TYR A 28 -5.95 -11.81 12.29
C TYR A 28 -6.89 -12.38 13.34
N PHE A 29 -7.79 -11.57 13.90
CA PHE A 29 -8.73 -12.04 14.92
C PHE A 29 -9.73 -13.07 14.39
N SER A 30 -10.22 -12.90 13.15
CA SER A 30 -11.09 -13.88 12.50
C SER A 30 -10.39 -15.21 12.24
N LEU A 31 -9.12 -15.19 11.81
CA LEU A 31 -8.35 -16.43 11.65
C LEU A 31 -8.03 -17.08 13.00
N ARG A 32 -7.73 -16.27 14.03
CA ARG A 32 -7.44 -16.77 15.38
C ARG A 32 -8.64 -17.43 16.06
N SER A 33 -9.86 -17.01 15.74
CA SER A 33 -11.06 -17.69 16.28
C SER A 33 -11.27 -19.08 15.66
N ILE A 34 -10.74 -19.33 14.46
CA ILE A 34 -10.78 -20.64 13.80
C ILE A 34 -9.54 -21.48 14.16
N VAL A 35 -8.36 -20.86 14.15
CA VAL A 35 -7.06 -21.52 14.33
C VAL A 35 -6.42 -21.03 15.63
N GLN A 36 -6.47 -21.88 16.67
CA GLN A 36 -5.93 -21.58 18.00
C GLN A 36 -4.39 -21.67 18.10
N ASN A 37 -3.67 -21.42 17.00
CA ASN A 37 -2.21 -21.41 16.95
C ASN A 37 -1.71 -20.16 16.23
N ASP A 38 -1.00 -19.29 16.96
CA ASP A 38 -0.61 -17.96 16.47
C ASP A 38 0.35 -18.11 15.30
N LYS A 39 1.29 -19.07 15.39
CA LYS A 39 2.26 -19.34 14.32
C LYS A 39 1.57 -19.69 13.01
N VAL A 40 0.50 -20.48 13.05
CA VAL A 40 -0.25 -20.90 11.85
C VAL A 40 -1.05 -19.73 11.29
N VAL A 41 -1.79 -18.99 12.13
CA VAL A 41 -2.53 -17.78 11.71
C VAL A 41 -1.61 -16.79 11.02
N TYR A 42 -0.46 -16.54 11.63
CA TYR A 42 0.54 -15.65 11.09
C TYR A 42 1.14 -16.16 9.78
N SER A 43 1.39 -17.46 9.65
CA SER A 43 1.90 -18.06 8.41
C SER A 43 0.89 -17.89 7.27
N ILE A 44 -0.42 -18.04 7.55
CA ILE A 44 -1.49 -17.81 6.57
C ILE A 44 -1.51 -16.36 6.11
N ILE A 45 -1.45 -15.41 7.05
CA ILE A 45 -1.42 -13.97 6.74
C ILE A 45 -0.18 -13.63 5.92
N ALA A 46 0.99 -14.12 6.34
CA ALA A 46 2.24 -13.86 5.63
C ALA A 46 2.20 -14.40 4.20
N PHE A 47 1.64 -15.61 4.00
CA PHE A 47 1.46 -16.17 2.67
C PHE A 47 0.49 -15.35 1.81
N LEU A 48 -0.66 -14.94 2.38
CA LEU A 48 -1.67 -14.13 1.68
C LEU A 48 -1.12 -12.77 1.21
N PHE A 49 -0.28 -12.12 2.02
CA PHE A 49 0.33 -10.83 1.70
C PHE A 49 1.75 -10.93 1.12
N PHE A 50 2.23 -12.14 0.84
CA PHE A 50 3.59 -12.37 0.36
C PHE A 50 3.88 -11.61 -0.95
N PRO A 51 3.02 -11.65 -1.99
CA PRO A 51 3.31 -10.93 -3.23
C PRO A 51 3.36 -9.41 -3.02
N GLY A 52 2.50 -8.87 -2.15
CA GLY A 52 2.53 -7.44 -1.78
C GLY A 52 3.79 -7.08 -0.97
N THR A 53 4.23 -7.96 -0.07
CA THR A 53 5.47 -7.77 0.70
C THR A 53 6.70 -7.75 -0.22
N ILE A 54 6.73 -8.59 -1.26
CA ILE A 54 7.78 -8.54 -2.28
C ILE A 54 7.78 -7.18 -2.97
N ILE A 55 6.62 -6.69 -3.44
CA ILE A 55 6.50 -5.38 -4.07
C ILE A 55 6.99 -4.29 -3.12
N HIS A 56 6.60 -4.32 -1.85
CA HIS A 56 6.99 -3.37 -0.82
C HIS A 56 8.51 -3.30 -0.62
N GLU A 57 9.15 -4.43 -0.31
CA GLU A 57 10.60 -4.46 -0.06
C GLU A 57 11.39 -4.15 -1.34
N LEU A 58 10.91 -4.59 -2.50
CA LEU A 58 11.55 -4.28 -3.77
C LEU A 58 11.44 -2.78 -4.09
N SER A 59 10.37 -2.11 -3.67
CA SER A 59 10.23 -0.65 -3.83
C SER A 59 11.31 0.10 -3.05
N HIS A 60 11.51 -0.27 -1.78
CA HIS A 60 12.61 0.26 -0.95
C HIS A 60 13.97 0.02 -1.60
N PHE A 61 14.20 -1.20 -2.08
CA PHE A 61 15.45 -1.57 -2.73
C PHE A 61 15.73 -0.77 -4.00
N LEU A 62 14.76 -0.67 -4.90
CA LEU A 62 14.89 0.03 -6.17
C LEU A 62 15.20 1.50 -5.95
N ILE A 63 14.42 2.18 -5.09
CA ILE A 63 14.65 3.60 -4.80
C ILE A 63 15.98 3.81 -4.05
N ALA A 64 16.37 2.89 -3.16
CA ALA A 64 17.68 2.97 -2.50
C ALA A 64 18.84 2.90 -3.50
N ILE A 65 18.78 1.99 -4.48
CA ILE A 65 19.80 1.89 -5.54
C ILE A 65 19.80 3.14 -6.43
N LEU A 66 18.64 3.59 -6.88
CA LEU A 66 18.52 4.78 -7.72
C LEU A 66 19.09 6.03 -7.05
N LEU A 67 18.93 6.14 -5.73
CA LEU A 67 19.49 7.21 -4.91
C LEU A 67 20.93 6.94 -4.44
N LEU A 68 21.57 5.89 -4.97
CA LEU A 68 22.96 5.53 -4.71
C LEU A 68 23.25 5.24 -3.23
N HIS A 69 22.28 4.71 -2.51
CA HIS A 69 22.51 4.12 -1.19
C HIS A 69 23.19 2.75 -1.31
N LYS A 70 24.05 2.43 -0.35
CA LYS A 70 24.66 1.10 -0.25
C LYS A 70 23.67 0.17 0.44
N VAL A 71 23.04 -0.71 -0.33
CA VAL A 71 22.19 -1.78 0.20
C VAL A 71 23.08 -2.93 0.68
N ARG A 72 22.91 -3.33 1.94
CA ARG A 72 23.69 -4.40 2.58
C ARG A 72 22.99 -5.75 2.54
N ALA A 73 21.67 -5.76 2.70
CA ALA A 73 20.87 -6.98 2.69
C ALA A 73 19.40 -6.69 2.38
N ILE A 74 18.70 -7.67 1.81
CA ILE A 74 17.26 -7.68 1.62
C ILE A 74 16.72 -8.95 2.28
N HIS A 75 15.78 -8.79 3.19
CA HIS A 75 15.05 -9.88 3.81
C HIS A 75 13.59 -9.80 3.38
N ILE A 76 13.19 -10.71 2.49
CA ILE A 76 11.82 -10.77 1.94
C ILE A 76 10.92 -11.70 2.76
N PHE A 77 11.53 -12.68 3.42
CA PHE A 77 10.79 -13.67 4.20
C PHE A 77 10.51 -13.18 5.62
N PRO A 78 9.32 -13.49 6.15
CA PRO A 78 8.93 -13.09 7.48
C PRO A 78 9.84 -13.75 8.53
N VAL A 79 10.36 -12.93 9.44
CA VAL A 79 11.10 -13.39 10.62
C VAL A 79 10.17 -13.34 11.82
N PHE A 80 9.93 -14.50 12.43
CA PHE A 80 9.19 -14.63 13.67
C PHE A 80 10.08 -14.24 14.84
N GLU A 81 9.86 -13.05 15.40
CA GLU A 81 10.44 -12.65 16.68
C GLU A 81 9.42 -12.94 17.80
N LYS A 82 9.89 -13.12 19.04
CA LYS A 82 9.12 -13.73 20.15
C LYS A 82 7.67 -13.24 20.30
N ASN A 83 7.40 -11.95 20.06
CA ASN A 83 6.06 -11.34 20.21
C ASN A 83 5.55 -10.62 18.94
N HIS A 84 6.28 -10.64 17.82
CA HIS A 84 5.85 -9.95 16.61
C HIS A 84 6.50 -10.54 15.37
N ILE A 85 5.86 -10.33 14.22
CA ILE A 85 6.39 -10.72 12.93
C ILE A 85 6.95 -9.52 12.23
N ARG A 86 8.18 -9.66 11.75
CA ARG A 86 8.77 -8.74 10.78
C ARG A 86 8.60 -9.38 9.42
N LEU A 87 7.71 -8.83 8.61
CA LEU A 87 7.34 -9.40 7.31
C LEU A 87 8.49 -9.30 6.28
N GLY A 88 9.25 -8.20 6.30
CA GLY A 88 10.44 -8.00 5.49
C GLY A 88 11.29 -6.83 6.00
N ARG A 89 12.49 -6.64 5.44
CA ARG A 89 13.32 -5.45 5.61
C ARG A 89 14.41 -5.33 4.55
N VAL A 90 14.56 -4.14 3.97
CA VAL A 90 15.79 -3.69 3.29
C VAL A 90 16.73 -2.97 4.27
N ILE A 91 17.99 -3.41 4.36
CA ILE A 91 19.02 -2.76 5.16
C ILE A 91 19.92 -1.95 4.24
N TYR A 92 19.92 -0.63 4.41
CA TYR A 92 20.76 0.31 3.67
C TYR A 92 21.47 1.30 4.61
N GLU A 93 22.61 1.81 4.18
CA GLU A 93 23.33 2.86 4.91
C GLU A 93 22.63 4.20 4.72
N LYS A 94 22.13 4.81 5.81
CA LYS A 94 21.55 6.15 5.75
C LYS A 94 22.65 7.17 5.46
N LYS A 95 22.54 7.90 4.35
CA LYS A 95 23.47 8.97 3.99
C LYS A 95 22.93 10.35 4.36
N ASP A 96 21.78 10.72 3.81
CA ASP A 96 21.15 12.02 4.01
C ASP A 96 19.62 11.90 4.19
N ALA A 97 19.01 12.91 4.82
CA ALA A 97 17.61 12.88 5.22
C ALA A 97 16.64 12.81 4.03
N LEU A 98 16.90 13.60 2.97
CA LEU A 98 16.02 13.65 1.79
C LEU A 98 15.97 12.31 1.07
N ARG A 99 17.12 11.70 0.77
CA ARG A 99 17.14 10.38 0.13
C ARG A 99 16.54 9.31 1.03
N SER A 100 16.72 9.41 2.35
CA SER A 100 16.11 8.48 3.30
C SER A 100 14.59 8.57 3.29
N ILE A 101 14.02 9.78 3.25
CA ILE A 101 12.56 10.01 3.12
C ILE A 101 12.05 9.43 1.81
N LEU A 102 12.75 9.68 0.69
CA LEU A 102 12.36 9.14 -0.63
C LEU A 102 12.36 7.61 -0.66
N VAL A 103 13.33 6.96 0.00
CA VAL A 103 13.29 5.51 0.19
C VAL A 103 12.09 5.12 1.06
N GLY A 104 11.86 5.82 2.18
CA GLY A 104 10.74 5.55 3.09
C GLY A 104 9.36 5.58 2.42
N ILE A 105 9.12 6.52 1.50
CA ILE A 105 7.85 6.63 0.75
C ILE A 105 7.83 5.78 -0.53
N ALA A 106 8.90 5.04 -0.85
CA ALA A 106 9.01 4.27 -2.08
C ALA A 106 7.86 3.28 -2.29
N PRO A 107 7.42 2.49 -1.29
CA PRO A 107 6.29 1.57 -1.48
C PRO A 107 4.97 2.27 -1.82
N VAL A 108 4.75 3.47 -1.29
CA VAL A 108 3.58 4.29 -1.62
C VAL A 108 3.66 4.78 -3.06
N ILE A 109 4.83 5.28 -3.49
CA ILE A 109 5.05 5.71 -4.88
C ILE A 109 4.80 4.54 -5.84
N VAL A 110 5.37 3.37 -5.56
CA VAL A 110 5.19 2.18 -6.40
C VAL A 110 3.74 1.70 -6.36
N GLY A 111 3.07 1.73 -5.20
CA GLY A 111 1.64 1.39 -5.10
C GLY A 111 0.76 2.31 -5.94
N ILE A 112 1.02 3.62 -5.93
CA ILE A 112 0.35 4.62 -6.78
C ILE A 112 0.59 4.31 -8.26
N MET A 113 1.83 3.99 -8.65
CA MET A 113 2.16 3.63 -10.04
C MET A 113 1.47 2.33 -10.48
N ILE A 114 1.32 1.36 -9.58
CA ILE A 114 0.58 0.13 -9.86
C ILE A 114 -0.91 0.45 -10.06
N PHE A 115 -1.51 1.32 -9.26
CA PHE A 115 -2.92 1.72 -9.46
C PHE A 115 -3.15 2.46 -10.75
N TRP A 116 -2.25 3.37 -11.13
CA TRP A 116 -2.29 3.99 -12.45
C TRP A 116 -2.12 2.95 -13.57
N TRP A 117 -1.21 1.98 -13.43
CA TRP A 117 -1.09 0.92 -14.42
C TRP A 117 -2.36 0.06 -14.52
N ILE A 118 -3.00 -0.27 -13.39
CA ILE A 118 -4.26 -1.01 -13.38
C ILE A 118 -5.39 -0.18 -14.01
N SER A 119 -5.38 1.16 -13.94
CA SER A 119 -6.38 1.99 -14.61
C SER A 119 -6.45 1.72 -16.11
N THR A 120 -5.30 1.51 -16.74
CA THR A 120 -5.20 1.20 -18.17
C THR A 120 -5.73 -0.18 -18.56
N LEU A 121 -6.02 -1.05 -17.59
CA LEU A 121 -6.56 -2.40 -17.82
C LEU A 121 -8.09 -2.44 -17.83
N ASP A 122 -8.76 -1.35 -17.46
CA ASP A 122 -10.22 -1.21 -17.55
C ASP A 122 -10.98 -2.37 -16.87
N ILE A 123 -10.76 -2.55 -15.57
CA ILE A 123 -11.21 -3.73 -14.80
C ILE A 123 -12.73 -4.03 -14.91
N PHE A 124 -13.54 -3.03 -15.22
CA PHE A 124 -14.99 -3.15 -15.37
C PHE A 124 -15.39 -3.92 -16.63
N PHE A 125 -14.56 -3.86 -17.68
CA PHE A 125 -14.80 -4.50 -18.97
C PHE A 125 -14.18 -5.90 -19.09
N ILE A 126 -13.35 -6.31 -18.12
CA ILE A 126 -12.77 -7.66 -18.09
C ILE A 126 -13.87 -8.70 -17.84
N GLN A 127 -14.18 -9.49 -18.88
CA GLN A 127 -15.16 -10.59 -18.79
C GLN A 127 -14.61 -11.83 -18.09
N ASN A 128 -13.29 -12.06 -18.16
CA ASN A 128 -12.67 -13.22 -17.52
C ASN A 128 -12.69 -13.06 -15.99
N LEU A 129 -13.54 -13.84 -15.32
CA LEU A 129 -13.74 -13.78 -13.87
C LEU A 129 -12.46 -14.06 -13.08
N TRP A 130 -11.61 -14.97 -13.54
CA TRP A 130 -10.35 -15.29 -12.87
C TRP A 130 -9.39 -14.12 -12.91
N LEU A 131 -9.23 -13.49 -14.08
CA LEU A 131 -8.39 -12.31 -14.24
C LEU A 131 -8.92 -11.14 -13.40
N LYS A 132 -10.24 -10.91 -13.44
CA LYS A 132 -10.89 -9.87 -12.63
C LYS A 132 -10.66 -10.08 -11.13
N THR A 133 -10.80 -11.32 -10.66
CA THR A 133 -10.55 -11.68 -9.26
C THR A 133 -9.08 -11.51 -8.88
N LEU A 134 -8.15 -11.89 -9.77
CA LEU A 134 -6.72 -11.69 -9.56
C LEU A 134 -6.35 -10.21 -9.44
N ILE A 135 -6.96 -9.34 -10.26
CA ILE A 135 -6.72 -7.89 -10.19
C ILE A 135 -7.32 -7.30 -8.91
N ILE A 136 -8.53 -7.71 -8.49
CA ILE A 136 -9.12 -7.28 -7.21
C ILE A 136 -8.22 -7.72 -6.04
N TYR A 137 -7.70 -8.94 -6.08
CA TYR A 137 -6.71 -9.42 -5.11
C TYR A 137 -5.43 -8.57 -5.15
N LEU A 138 -4.93 -8.22 -6.33
CA LEU A 138 -3.74 -7.37 -6.48
C LEU A 138 -3.98 -5.97 -5.89
N ILE A 139 -5.13 -5.35 -6.16
CA ILE A 139 -5.53 -4.06 -5.57
C ILE A 139 -5.50 -4.16 -4.06
N PHE A 140 -6.12 -5.20 -3.49
CA PHE A 140 -6.18 -5.43 -2.05
C PHE A 140 -4.80 -5.66 -1.41
N ILE A 141 -3.93 -6.48 -2.00
CA ILE A 141 -2.61 -6.72 -1.40
C ILE A 141 -1.72 -5.48 -1.50
N VAL A 142 -1.76 -4.75 -2.62
CA VAL A 142 -0.94 -3.55 -2.82
C VAL A 142 -1.40 -2.45 -1.87
N SER A 143 -2.71 -2.21 -1.75
CA SER A 143 -3.27 -1.26 -0.79
C SER A 143 -2.94 -1.58 0.65
N THR A 144 -2.91 -2.86 1.00
CA THR A 144 -2.59 -3.30 2.35
C THR A 144 -1.10 -3.17 2.66
N THR A 145 -0.23 -3.47 1.68
CA THR A 145 1.21 -3.57 1.89
C THR A 145 1.97 -2.28 1.62
N MET A 146 1.40 -1.30 0.93
CA MET A 146 2.07 0.00 0.70
C MET A 146 2.36 0.81 1.99
N PHE A 147 1.76 0.43 3.13
CA PHE A 147 1.93 1.10 4.43
C PHE A 147 2.49 0.19 5.55
N LEU A 148 3.19 -0.89 5.20
CA LEU A 148 3.49 -1.97 6.15
C LEU A 148 4.46 -1.57 7.29
N SER A 149 5.43 -0.68 7.03
CA SER A 149 6.55 -0.38 7.93
C SER A 149 6.30 0.85 8.80
N LYS A 150 6.83 0.81 10.04
CA LYS A 150 6.78 1.93 10.98
C LYS A 150 7.61 3.13 10.54
N ALA A 151 8.67 2.90 9.74
CA ALA A 151 9.49 3.98 9.19
C ALA A 151 8.72 4.75 8.11
N ASP A 152 8.08 4.02 7.21
CA ASP A 152 7.27 4.54 6.10
C ASP A 152 6.10 5.41 6.61
N LEU A 153 5.62 5.10 7.81
CA LEU A 153 4.61 5.87 8.54
C LEU A 153 5.06 7.27 8.95
N ILE A 154 6.31 7.41 9.38
CA ILE A 154 6.92 8.71 9.68
C ILE A 154 7.14 9.47 8.37
N ASP A 155 7.63 8.74 7.36
CA ASP A 155 8.00 9.33 6.08
C ASP A 155 6.75 9.74 5.25
N PHE A 156 5.60 9.08 5.46
CA PHE A 156 4.31 9.42 4.84
C PHE A 156 3.88 10.86 5.15
N GLY A 157 4.23 11.38 6.33
CA GLY A 157 3.97 12.78 6.68
C GLY A 157 4.62 13.78 5.70
N TYR A 158 5.68 13.39 5.00
CA TYR A 158 6.35 14.22 3.99
C TYR A 158 5.74 14.12 2.59
N VAL A 159 4.81 13.19 2.32
CA VAL A 159 4.14 13.07 1.01
C VAL A 159 3.36 14.35 0.67
N LEU A 160 2.72 14.95 1.68
CA LEU A 160 1.88 16.14 1.55
C LEU A 160 2.70 17.38 1.11
N PRO A 161 3.77 17.80 1.81
CA PRO A 161 4.59 18.93 1.36
C PRO A 161 5.28 18.68 0.02
N ILE A 162 5.73 17.46 -0.27
CA ILE A 162 6.34 17.11 -1.57
C ILE A 162 5.32 17.26 -2.71
N GLY A 163 4.10 16.74 -2.52
CA GLY A 163 3.02 16.85 -3.51
C GLY A 163 2.66 18.31 -3.82
N VAL A 164 2.59 19.16 -2.80
CA VAL A 164 2.31 20.60 -2.99
C VAL A 164 3.42 21.28 -3.79
N VAL A 165 4.69 21.03 -3.46
CA VAL A 165 5.84 21.61 -4.19
C VAL A 165 5.83 21.20 -5.65
N LEU A 166 5.56 19.92 -5.94
CA LEU A 166 5.47 19.44 -7.31
C LEU A 166 4.36 20.17 -8.08
N VAL A 167 3.15 20.28 -7.53
CA VAL A 167 2.05 20.98 -8.19
C VAL A 167 2.39 22.44 -8.45
N VAL A 168 2.94 23.15 -7.46
CA VAL A 168 3.30 24.56 -7.58
C VAL A 168 4.39 24.76 -8.65
N GLY A 169 5.37 23.87 -8.73
CA GLY A 169 6.44 23.92 -9.72
C GLY A 169 5.96 23.76 -11.17
N PHE A 170 4.78 23.18 -11.38
CA PHE A 170 4.24 22.88 -12.71
C PHE A 170 3.05 23.75 -13.14
N LEU A 171 2.68 24.76 -12.34
CA LEU A 171 1.49 25.61 -12.61
C LEU A 171 1.53 26.39 -13.93
N ASN A 172 2.71 26.57 -14.52
CA ASN A 172 2.87 27.35 -15.74
C ASN A 172 2.75 26.53 -17.03
N ASN A 173 2.64 25.20 -16.95
CA ASN A 173 2.54 24.32 -18.13
C ASN A 173 1.19 23.61 -18.17
N SER A 174 0.27 24.13 -18.99
CA SER A 174 -1.10 23.61 -19.10
C SER A 174 -1.17 22.16 -19.56
N GLN A 175 -0.29 21.75 -20.48
CA GLN A 175 -0.21 20.35 -20.95
C GLN A 175 0.21 19.42 -19.81
N LEU A 176 1.23 19.81 -19.04
CA LEU A 176 1.67 19.01 -17.91
C LEU A 176 0.62 18.94 -16.80
N ILE A 177 -0.11 20.03 -16.54
CA ILE A 177 -1.21 20.05 -15.59
C ILE A 177 -2.31 19.09 -16.00
N ALA A 178 -2.66 19.02 -17.29
CA ALA A 178 -3.64 18.07 -17.80
C ALA A 178 -3.18 16.63 -17.59
N MET A 179 -1.95 16.29 -18.01
CA MET A 179 -1.38 14.95 -17.82
C MET A 179 -1.32 14.52 -16.35
N LEU A 180 -0.93 15.44 -15.45
CA LEU A 180 -0.92 15.17 -14.01
C LEU A 180 -2.33 15.03 -13.44
N SER A 181 -3.29 15.79 -13.94
CA SER A 181 -4.69 15.70 -13.48
C SER A 181 -5.30 14.35 -13.86
N ASP A 182 -5.08 13.89 -15.10
CA ASP A 182 -5.56 12.59 -15.57
C ASP A 182 -4.94 11.45 -14.77
N PHE A 183 -3.62 11.52 -14.54
CA PHE A 183 -2.91 10.57 -13.68
C PHE A 183 -3.48 10.52 -12.26
N VAL A 184 -3.67 11.68 -11.61
CA VAL A 184 -4.20 11.71 -10.23
C VAL A 184 -5.65 11.24 -10.18
N TYR A 185 -6.46 11.57 -11.20
CA TYR A 185 -7.83 11.11 -11.31
C TYR A 185 -7.90 9.58 -11.35
N ASP A 186 -7.12 8.95 -12.23
CA ASP A 186 -7.04 7.49 -12.35
C ASP A 186 -6.65 6.83 -11.03
N VAL A 187 -5.61 7.35 -10.38
CA VAL A 187 -5.13 6.83 -9.09
C VAL A 187 -6.22 6.93 -8.02
N ASN A 188 -6.92 8.07 -7.92
CA ASN A 188 -7.99 8.27 -6.94
C ASN A 188 -9.13 7.26 -7.13
N VAL A 189 -9.52 6.96 -8.36
CA VAL A 189 -10.56 5.94 -8.64
C VAL A 189 -10.18 4.59 -8.02
N TYR A 190 -8.94 4.16 -8.20
CA TYR A 190 -8.48 2.86 -7.68
C TYR A 190 -8.18 2.88 -6.17
N LEU A 191 -7.80 4.02 -5.60
CA LEU A 191 -7.77 4.20 -4.14
C LEU A 191 -9.18 4.10 -3.55
N GLY A 192 -10.17 4.73 -4.18
CA GLY A 192 -11.59 4.61 -3.81
C GLY A 192 -12.08 3.16 -3.85
N ILE A 193 -11.79 2.43 -4.94
CA ILE A 193 -12.10 0.99 -5.06
C ILE A 193 -11.45 0.20 -3.92
N SER A 194 -10.17 0.46 -3.62
CA SER A 194 -9.46 -0.17 -2.52
C SER A 194 -10.14 0.07 -1.16
N ILE A 195 -10.53 1.32 -0.87
CA ILE A 195 -11.27 1.68 0.36
C ILE A 195 -12.58 0.89 0.46
N ILE A 196 -13.31 0.75 -0.64
CA ILE A 196 -14.55 -0.05 -0.70
C ILE A 196 -14.26 -1.51 -0.38
N ILE A 197 -13.24 -2.12 -1.02
CA ILE A 197 -12.84 -3.51 -0.77
C ILE A 197 -12.54 -3.72 0.72
N HIS A 198 -11.73 -2.85 1.31
CA HIS A 198 -11.39 -2.97 2.72
C HIS A 198 -12.59 -2.79 3.65
N THR A 199 -13.50 -1.86 3.32
CA THR A 199 -14.73 -1.63 4.09
C THR A 199 -15.63 -2.86 4.06
N ILE A 200 -15.81 -3.49 2.89
CA ILE A 200 -16.56 -4.75 2.76
C ILE A 200 -15.92 -5.85 3.61
N LEU A 201 -14.59 -6.02 3.53
CA LEU A 201 -13.88 -7.02 4.33
C LEU A 201 -14.05 -6.78 5.84
N LEU A 202 -14.01 -5.53 6.29
CA LEU A 202 -14.24 -5.19 7.69
C LEU A 202 -15.64 -5.59 8.16
N VAL A 203 -16.67 -5.33 7.36
CA VAL A 203 -18.06 -5.73 7.66
C VAL A 203 -18.17 -7.25 7.73
N VAL A 204 -17.54 -7.98 6.80
CA VAL A 204 -17.50 -9.45 6.77
C VAL A 204 -16.85 -10.00 8.04
N PHE A 205 -15.64 -9.52 8.39
CA PHE A 205 -14.92 -9.99 9.58
C PHE A 205 -15.63 -9.63 10.88
N PHE A 206 -16.26 -8.45 10.95
CA PHE A 206 -17.07 -8.05 12.10
C PHE A 206 -18.26 -8.99 12.32
N THR A 207 -18.97 -9.31 11.24
CA THR A 207 -20.10 -10.25 11.27
C THR A 207 -19.65 -11.64 11.70
N PHE A 208 -18.54 -12.12 11.14
CA PHE A 208 -17.95 -13.41 11.50
C PHE A 208 -17.54 -13.48 12.99
N LYS A 209 -16.94 -12.41 13.52
CA LYS A 209 -16.58 -12.34 14.94
C LYS A 209 -17.82 -12.46 15.82
N LYS A 210 -18.91 -11.78 15.49
CA LYS A 210 -20.16 -11.84 16.26
C LYS A 210 -20.74 -13.26 16.32
N ILE A 211 -20.63 -14.02 15.23
CA ILE A 211 -21.13 -15.41 15.15
C ILE A 211 -20.27 -16.37 15.99
N THR A 212 -18.96 -16.17 16.00
CA THR A 212 -18.01 -17.11 16.66
C THR A 212 -17.79 -16.86 18.15
N THR A 213 -18.28 -15.74 18.68
CA THR A 213 -18.22 -15.41 20.13
C THR A 213 -19.48 -15.80 20.92
N HIS A 214 -20.39 -16.55 20.30
CA HIS A 214 -21.55 -17.19 20.93
C HIS A 214 -21.34 -18.71 20.95
#